data_AF-A0A1X9MI82-F1
#
_entry.id   AF-A0A1X9MI82-F1
#
_cell.length_a   1.000
_cell.length_b   1.000
_cell.length_c   1.000
_cell.angle_alpha   90.00
_cell.angle_beta   90.00
_cell.angle_gamma   90.00
#
_symmetry.space_group_name_H-M   'P 1'
#
loop_
_entity.id
_entity.type
_entity.pdbx_description
1 polymer ?
#
loop_
_entity_poly.entity_id
_entity_poly.type
_entity_poly.pdbx_seq_one_letter_code
_entity_poly.pdbx_strand_id
1 'polypeptide(L)'
;MAIVQVNTNTELFQWLNEQTDLNSTQVDLVDGFIFMLKKINLHRSIRLINNKTLHPRFWRSHDRTFGYELMKQKKRRVAHLYQFYVDVAFAEHLVETVNDHIALTEEGQRFLEKTCDEQLDLLFSYIW
;
A
#
# COMPACT_ATOMS: atom_id res chain seq x y z
N MET A 1 -23.15 2.50 0.49
CA MET A 1 -21.89 1.92 -0.03
C MET A 1 -21.64 0.64 0.73
N ALA A 2 -21.44 -0.48 0.05
CA ALA A 2 -21.10 -1.75 0.70
C ALA A 2 -19.65 -1.66 1.17
N ILE A 3 -19.40 -1.79 2.46
CA ILE A 3 -18.05 -1.78 3.02
C ILE A 3 -17.36 -3.06 2.54
N VAL A 4 -16.44 -2.92 1.59
CA VAL A 4 -15.53 -4.02 1.24
C VAL A 4 -14.62 -4.20 2.44
N GLN A 5 -14.82 -5.27 3.18
CA GLN A 5 -14.08 -5.56 4.40
C GLN A 5 -12.63 -5.90 4.03
N VAL A 6 -11.73 -4.92 4.09
CA VAL A 6 -10.29 -5.18 4.05
C VAL A 6 -9.94 -5.81 5.39
N ASN A 7 -9.52 -7.07 5.39
CA ASN A 7 -9.07 -7.75 6.60
C ASN A 7 -7.71 -7.17 7.02
N THR A 8 -7.74 -6.10 7.79
CA THR A 8 -6.56 -5.59 8.49
C THR A 8 -6.15 -6.61 9.54
N ASN A 9 -5.08 -7.35 9.24
CA ASN A 9 -4.51 -8.33 10.15
C ASN A 9 -4.03 -7.60 11.42
N THR A 10 -4.39 -8.09 12.61
CA THR A 10 -3.93 -7.57 13.91
C THR A 10 -2.40 -7.42 13.97
N GLU A 11 -1.66 -8.23 13.21
CA GLU A 11 -0.21 -8.13 13.07
C GLU A 11 0.27 -6.83 12.40
N LEU A 12 -0.49 -6.27 11.44
CA LEU A 12 -0.16 -4.99 10.80
C LEU A 12 -0.35 -3.84 11.78
N PHE A 13 -1.43 -3.86 12.57
CA PHE A 13 -1.69 -2.86 13.59
C PHE A 13 -0.63 -2.86 14.69
N GLN A 14 -0.29 -4.05 15.20
CA GLN A 14 0.81 -4.22 16.15
C GLN A 14 2.13 -3.68 15.59
N TRP A 15 2.42 -3.96 14.32
CA TRP A 15 3.63 -3.47 13.68
C TRP A 15 3.64 -1.95 13.50
N LEU A 16 2.54 -1.33 13.08
CA LEU A 16 2.43 0.14 12.96
C LEU A 16 2.66 0.83 14.32
N ASN A 17 2.08 0.28 15.40
CA ASN A 17 2.31 0.79 16.75
C ASN A 17 3.77 0.62 17.23
N GLU A 18 4.42 -0.49 16.87
CA GLU A 18 5.86 -0.70 17.15
C GLU A 18 6.74 0.34 16.43
N GLN A 19 6.31 0.89 15.29
CA GLN A 19 7.04 1.95 14.55
C GLN A 19 6.82 3.36 15.11
N THR A 20 5.72 3.61 15.82
CA THR A 20 5.46 4.91 16.46
C THR A 20 6.23 5.11 17.78
N ASP A 21 6.63 4.03 18.44
CA ASP A 21 7.06 4.09 19.85
C ASP A 21 8.56 4.33 20.08
N LEU A 22 9.44 4.14 19.08
CA LEU A 22 10.90 4.24 19.31
C LEU A 22 11.64 4.72 18.05
N ASN A 23 12.64 5.59 18.27
CA ASN A 23 13.80 6.10 17.47
C ASN A 23 14.26 5.39 16.16
N SER A 24 13.40 4.64 15.48
CA SER A 24 13.63 3.92 14.24
C SER A 24 12.87 4.61 13.11
N THR A 25 13.40 4.48 11.91
CA THR A 25 12.90 5.00 10.64
C THR A 25 11.36 5.01 10.62
N GLN A 26 10.75 6.17 10.88
CA GLN A 26 9.29 6.31 10.83
C GLN A 26 8.82 5.82 9.47
N VAL A 27 8.06 4.75 9.48
CA VAL A 27 7.38 4.27 8.29
C VAL A 27 6.21 5.21 8.06
N ASP A 28 6.38 6.14 7.14
CA ASP A 28 5.27 6.98 6.71
C ASP A 28 4.31 6.13 5.85
N LEU A 29 3.20 5.72 6.46
CA LEU A 29 2.18 4.87 5.86
C LEU A 29 1.62 5.50 4.57
N VAL A 30 1.43 6.82 4.57
CA VAL A 30 0.87 7.58 3.45
C VAL A 30 1.89 7.69 2.34
N ASP A 31 3.11 8.11 2.65
CA ASP A 31 4.17 8.17 1.63
C ASP A 31 4.39 6.80 1.01
N GLY A 32 4.30 5.75 1.82
CA GLY A 32 4.39 4.38 1.37
C GLY A 32 3.31 4.05 0.32
N PHE A 33 2.06 4.30 0.67
CA PHE A 33 0.90 4.09 -0.20
C PHE A 33 0.97 4.94 -1.49
N ILE A 34 1.30 6.22 -1.36
CA ILE A 34 1.41 7.17 -2.46
C ILE A 34 2.54 6.79 -3.40
N PHE A 35 3.67 6.32 -2.87
CA PHE A 35 4.77 5.82 -3.70
C PHE A 35 4.33 4.65 -4.57
N MET A 36 3.53 3.71 -4.02
CA MET A 36 2.97 2.61 -4.81
C MET A 36 2.10 3.13 -5.96
N LEU A 37 1.15 4.01 -5.68
CA LEU A 37 0.22 4.56 -6.69
C LEU A 37 0.96 5.36 -7.77
N LYS A 38 1.88 6.24 -7.38
CA LYS A 38 2.74 7.00 -8.31
C LYS A 38 3.57 6.07 -9.20
N LYS A 39 4.07 4.97 -8.64
CA LYS A 39 4.82 3.97 -9.40
C LYS A 39 3.95 3.23 -10.41
N ILE A 40 2.73 2.83 -10.03
CA ILE A 40 1.78 2.22 -10.97
C ILE A 40 1.45 3.21 -12.10
N ASN A 41 1.20 4.47 -11.76
CA ASN A 41 0.94 5.53 -12.74
C ASN A 41 2.09 5.70 -13.74
N LEU A 42 3.32 5.79 -13.23
CA LEU A 42 4.52 5.99 -14.04
C LEU A 42 4.73 4.85 -15.05
N HIS A 43 4.52 3.60 -14.62
CA HIS A 43 4.67 2.44 -15.49
C HIS A 43 3.43 2.13 -16.34
N ARG A 44 2.34 2.89 -16.14
CA ARG A 44 0.99 2.73 -16.73
C ARG A 44 0.28 1.44 -16.35
N SER A 45 0.99 0.33 -16.29
CA SER A 45 0.46 -0.93 -15.82
C SER A 45 1.56 -1.78 -15.18
N ILE A 46 1.21 -2.52 -14.13
CA ILE A 46 2.14 -3.43 -13.44
C ILE A 46 1.56 -4.84 -13.47
N ARG A 47 2.35 -5.81 -13.90
CA ARG A 47 1.91 -7.21 -13.96
C ARG A 47 1.61 -7.76 -12.57
N LEU A 48 0.43 -8.38 -12.43
CA LEU A 48 0.05 -9.18 -11.28
C LEU A 48 0.62 -10.60 -11.41
N ILE A 49 1.01 -11.19 -10.29
CA ILE A 49 1.44 -12.60 -10.24
C ILE A 49 0.31 -13.56 -9.90
N ASN A 50 -0.70 -13.08 -9.17
CA ASN A 50 -1.92 -13.76 -8.76
C ASN A 50 -3.02 -12.71 -8.53
N ASN A 51 -4.24 -13.13 -8.17
CA ASN A 51 -5.35 -12.23 -7.84
C ASN A 51 -4.92 -11.20 -6.77
N LYS A 52 -4.89 -9.91 -7.14
CA LYS A 52 -4.47 -8.78 -6.28
C LYS A 52 -3.08 -8.91 -5.64
N THR A 53 -2.15 -9.62 -6.28
CA THR A 53 -0.77 -9.73 -5.77
C THR A 53 0.24 -9.21 -6.78
N LEU A 54 1.03 -8.23 -6.35
CA LEU A 54 2.15 -7.68 -7.12
C LEU A 54 3.41 -8.54 -6.98
N HIS A 55 4.21 -8.62 -8.06
CA HIS A 55 5.47 -9.34 -8.03
C HIS A 55 6.43 -8.74 -6.97
N PRO A 56 7.14 -9.52 -6.13
CA PRO A 56 8.03 -8.99 -5.08
C PRO A 56 9.07 -7.96 -5.55
N ARG A 57 9.56 -8.10 -6.79
CA ARG A 57 10.46 -7.11 -7.43
C ARG A 57 9.88 -5.69 -7.50
N PHE A 58 8.56 -5.56 -7.59
CA PHE A 58 7.89 -4.26 -7.55
C PHE A 58 8.23 -3.52 -6.26
N TRP A 59 8.28 -4.22 -5.13
CA TRP A 59 8.49 -3.63 -3.82
C TRP A 59 9.95 -3.32 -3.49
N ARG A 60 10.93 -3.83 -4.26
CA ARG A 60 12.36 -3.56 -3.97
C ARG A 60 12.74 -2.08 -3.95
N SER A 61 12.14 -1.28 -4.84
CA SER A 61 12.37 0.17 -4.83
C SER A 61 11.70 0.81 -3.63
N HIS A 62 10.57 0.28 -3.21
CA HIS A 62 9.83 0.73 -2.04
C HIS A 62 10.66 0.52 -0.77
N ASP A 63 11.19 -0.70 -0.60
CA ASP A 63 12.08 -1.03 0.51
C ASP A 63 13.29 -0.09 0.60
N ARG A 64 13.91 0.17 -0.56
CA ARG A 64 15.08 1.05 -0.65
C ARG A 64 14.73 2.50 -0.29
N THR A 65 13.61 3.01 -0.76
CA THR A 65 13.20 4.41 -0.54
C THR A 65 12.91 4.68 0.94
N PHE A 66 12.21 3.77 1.60
CA PHE A 66 11.75 3.97 2.98
C PHE A 66 12.67 3.36 4.04
N GLY A 67 13.87 2.90 3.64
CA GLY A 67 14.87 2.35 4.57
C GLY A 67 14.39 1.07 5.28
N TYR A 68 13.42 0.38 4.69
CA TYR A 68 12.90 -0.87 5.17
C TYR A 68 14.02 -1.94 5.09
N GLU A 69 14.67 -2.28 6.22
CA GLU A 69 15.53 -3.47 6.33
C GLU A 69 14.72 -4.79 6.34
N LEU A 70 13.61 -4.80 5.61
CA LEU A 70 12.51 -5.73 5.68
C LEU A 70 12.77 -7.04 4.89
N MET A 71 13.86 -7.10 4.13
CA MET A 71 14.38 -8.34 3.55
C MET A 71 15.25 -9.16 4.52
N LYS A 72 15.65 -8.60 5.68
CA LYS A 72 16.48 -9.28 6.71
C LYS A 72 15.67 -9.83 7.90
N GLN A 73 14.52 -9.23 8.24
CA GLN A 73 13.60 -9.75 9.27
C GLN A 73 12.38 -10.46 8.66
N LYS A 74 11.68 -11.29 9.46
CA LYS A 74 10.60 -12.21 9.03
C LYS A 74 9.66 -11.58 7.98
N LYS A 75 9.79 -12.03 6.73
CA LYS A 75 9.06 -11.60 5.50
C LYS A 75 7.55 -11.42 5.62
N ARG A 76 6.90 -11.94 6.68
CA ARG A 76 5.44 -11.89 6.86
C ARG A 76 4.90 -10.48 7.10
N ARG A 77 5.48 -9.70 8.02
CA ARG A 77 4.95 -8.38 8.41
C ARG A 77 4.92 -7.39 7.24
N VAL A 78 5.97 -7.41 6.43
CA VAL A 78 6.12 -6.64 5.18
C VAL A 78 5.06 -7.01 4.14
N ALA A 79 4.81 -8.31 4.00
CA ALA A 79 3.80 -8.81 3.09
C ALA A 79 2.39 -8.33 3.51
N HIS A 80 2.13 -8.18 4.81
CA HIS A 80 0.87 -7.63 5.30
C HIS A 80 0.71 -6.13 4.96
N LEU A 81 1.76 -5.31 5.10
CA LEU A 81 1.71 -3.89 4.70
C LEU A 81 1.44 -3.74 3.20
N TYR A 82 2.15 -4.50 2.37
CA TYR A 82 2.00 -4.40 0.92
C TYR A 82 0.66 -4.92 0.44
N GLN A 83 0.17 -6.00 1.05
CA GLN A 83 -1.15 -6.52 0.75
C GLN A 83 -2.22 -5.51 1.18
N PHE A 84 -2.07 -4.88 2.35
CA PHE A 84 -2.95 -3.80 2.80
C PHE A 84 -3.01 -2.65 1.78
N TYR A 85 -1.88 -2.17 1.28
CA TYR A 85 -1.87 -1.15 0.22
C TYR A 85 -2.63 -1.58 -1.02
N VAL A 86 -2.39 -2.79 -1.51
CA VAL A 86 -3.09 -3.28 -2.70
C VAL A 86 -4.59 -3.43 -2.44
N ASP A 87 -4.97 -3.93 -1.26
CA ASP A 87 -6.37 -4.15 -0.90
C ASP A 87 -7.14 -2.84 -0.77
N VAL A 88 -6.58 -1.84 -0.08
CA VAL A 88 -7.20 -0.50 0.03
C VAL A 88 -7.32 0.15 -1.35
N ALA A 89 -6.28 0.08 -2.19
CA ALA A 89 -6.34 0.65 -3.52
C ALA A 89 -7.45 0.02 -4.38
N PHE A 90 -7.69 -1.29 -4.24
CA PHE A 90 -8.81 -1.96 -4.91
C PHE A 90 -10.17 -1.63 -4.30
N ALA A 91 -10.27 -1.53 -2.96
CA ALA A 91 -11.51 -1.23 -2.26
C ALA A 91 -12.01 0.18 -2.59
N GLU A 92 -11.09 1.13 -2.73
CA GLU A 92 -11.36 2.53 -3.06
C GLU A 92 -11.38 2.81 -4.57
N HIS A 93 -11.35 1.75 -5.40
CA HIS A 93 -11.34 1.85 -6.86
C HIS A 93 -10.23 2.76 -7.43
N LEU A 94 -9.12 2.93 -6.69
CA LEU A 94 -7.96 3.72 -7.14
C LEU A 94 -7.18 2.99 -8.24
N VAL A 95 -7.31 1.68 -8.27
CA VAL A 95 -6.69 0.79 -9.24
C VAL A 95 -7.69 -0.22 -9.77
N GLU A 96 -7.45 -0.66 -11.00
CA GLU A 96 -8.24 -1.68 -11.67
C GLU A 96 -7.35 -2.75 -12.29
N THR A 97 -7.94 -3.91 -12.59
CA THR A 97 -7.24 -4.99 -13.30
C THR A 97 -7.61 -5.00 -14.77
N VAL A 98 -6.61 -4.89 -15.65
CA VAL A 98 -6.73 -4.97 -17.10
C VAL A 98 -5.75 -6.03 -17.60
N ASN A 99 -6.27 -7.16 -18.12
CA ASN A 99 -5.47 -8.25 -18.69
C ASN A 99 -4.27 -8.67 -17.81
N ASP A 100 -4.53 -9.06 -16.56
CA ASP A 100 -3.53 -9.45 -15.55
C ASP A 100 -2.53 -8.34 -15.15
N HIS A 101 -2.83 -7.09 -15.46
CA HIS A 101 -2.08 -5.95 -14.99
C HIS A 101 -2.95 -5.08 -14.10
N ILE A 102 -2.32 -4.46 -13.10
CA ILE A 102 -2.93 -3.40 -12.32
C ILE A 102 -2.59 -2.05 -12.97
N ALA A 103 -3.59 -1.20 -13.13
CA ALA A 103 -3.46 0.16 -13.65
C ALA A 103 -4.15 1.15 -12.72
N LEU A 104 -3.71 2.40 -12.73
CA LEU A 104 -4.32 3.48 -11.96
C LEU A 104 -5.59 3.96 -12.69
N THR A 105 -6.69 4.12 -11.96
CA THR A 105 -7.95 4.66 -12.49
C THR A 105 -7.94 6.19 -12.46
N GLU A 106 -8.99 6.82 -13.01
CA GLU A 106 -9.20 8.27 -12.83
C GLU A 106 -9.37 8.65 -11.36
N GLU A 107 -10.08 7.84 -10.56
CA GLU A 107 -10.21 8.06 -9.12
C GLU A 107 -8.86 7.95 -8.40
N GLY A 108 -8.02 7.00 -8.83
CA GLY A 108 -6.63 6.89 -8.36
C GLY A 108 -5.80 8.14 -8.66
N GLN A 109 -6.01 8.76 -9.82
CA GLN A 109 -5.34 10.03 -10.17
C GLN A 109 -5.82 11.18 -9.29
N ARG A 110 -7.13 11.34 -9.11
CA ARG A 110 -7.70 12.36 -8.21
C ARG A 110 -7.23 12.17 -6.78
N PHE A 111 -7.10 10.93 -6.32
CA PHE A 111 -6.60 10.65 -4.98
C PHE A 111 -5.15 11.12 -4.78
N LEU A 112 -4.30 11.04 -5.80
CA LEU A 112 -2.93 11.58 -5.74
C LEU A 112 -2.86 13.10 -5.59
N GLU A 113 -3.94 13.82 -5.90
CA GLU A 113 -4.06 15.28 -5.77
C GLU A 113 -4.61 15.71 -4.41
N LYS A 114 -5.14 14.76 -3.61
CA LYS A 114 -5.61 15.04 -2.26
C LYS A 114 -4.47 15.46 -1.33
N THR A 115 -4.85 16.16 -0.26
CA THR A 115 -3.95 16.51 0.83
C THR A 115 -3.47 15.27 1.59
N CYS A 116 -2.32 15.38 2.26
CA CYS A 116 -1.79 14.30 3.09
C CYS A 116 -2.80 13.84 4.15
N ASP A 117 -3.46 14.79 4.82
CA ASP A 117 -4.46 14.49 5.86
C ASP A 117 -5.63 13.67 5.31
N GLU A 118 -6.19 14.03 4.14
CA GLU A 118 -7.25 13.26 3.50
C GLU A 118 -6.80 11.85 3.08
N GLN A 119 -5.55 11.71 2.64
CA GLN A 119 -4.99 10.41 2.25
C GLN A 119 -4.76 9.53 3.48
N LEU A 120 -4.33 10.13 4.59
CA LEU A 120 -4.13 9.48 5.87
C LEU A 120 -5.46 9.02 6.50
N ASP A 121 -6.46 9.90 6.51
CA ASP A 121 -7.80 9.61 7.04
C ASP A 121 -8.43 8.41 6.33
N LEU A 122 -8.29 8.35 4.99
CA LEU A 122 -8.76 7.19 4.22
C LEU A 122 -8.04 5.91 4.64
N LEU A 123 -6.71 5.93 4.75
CA LEU A 123 -5.96 4.73 5.15
C LEU A 123 -6.32 4.27 6.57
N PHE A 124 -6.55 5.20 7.50
CA PHE A 124 -6.95 4.85 8.86
C PHE A 124 -8.36 4.29 8.96
N SER A 125 -9.29 4.69 8.08
CA SER A 125 -10.65 4.11 8.04
C SER A 125 -10.69 2.60 7.73
N TYR A 126 -9.59 2.03 7.24
CA TYR A 126 -9.44 0.59 7.03
C TYR A 126 -8.71 -0.13 8.17
N ILE A 127 -8.18 0.63 9.14
CA ILE A 127 -7.45 0.13 10.30
C ILE A 127 -8.32 0.18 11.57
N TRP A 128 -9.21 1.17 11.66
CA TRP A 128 -10.12 1.44 12.79
C TRP A 128 -11.59 1.42 12.38
#